data_AF-A0A2S2PPB9-F1
#
_entry.id   AF-A0A2S2PPB9-F1
#
_cell.length_a   1.000
_cell.length_b   1.000
_cell.length_c   1.000
_cell.angle_alpha   90.00
_cell.angle_beta   90.00
_cell.angle_gamma   90.00
#
_symmetry.space_group_name_H-M   'P 1'
#
loop_
_entity.id
_entity.type
_entity.pdbx_description
1 polymer ?
#
loop_
_entity_poly.entity_id
_entity_poly.type
_entity_poly.pdbx_seq_one_letter_code
_entity_poly.pdbx_strand_id
1 'polypeptide(L)'
;MSGNKCQYLNCGKSKKKFPNLKMYRFPKDERKEIWIINSGNTSLFSFEPDKLHNRYICQEHFPPESFIQNFTQNRLIDTAIPYNYKSEAQPSTSLGFDQNDKSEQEYNILKSTPTKTYTRSKSDMVELVFPSPPSMFSTPQKTKITNIIDMPSPNLKRKSDLIEIDTPRKINLKQKLKLKNKLIHNKISHISKLKKRVNTFNTHNNVKNSINMHNFPSINSKAIVTMQLKDRRRPWTLNEKNLALNLYYKSPTAYKFLRTQKVNLPGPSTIRRWIGQSKFLPGFSKLFFSHIQKRFESSDYKEKVCTVCFDEMYIKEFIEYSKEFDFIEGFEDLGHYGRTNKSANCVLVFMARGIYSPWKFPIAYFLAHSGVNKTILKNLIVDVLEKLFEVGLCPKIIVCDQGTNNQSALKSLNVSEDSPFFLLNDNKIFSLFDVPHLIKSIRNNLINACFIKDEK
;
A
#
# COMPACT_ATOMS: atom_id res chain seq x y z
N MET A 1 5.68 -18.10 29.27
CA MET A 1 5.55 -17.13 28.14
C MET A 1 6.91 -16.46 27.89
N SER A 2 7.21 -16.07 26.64
CA SER A 2 8.42 -15.35 26.14
C SER A 2 9.61 -16.14 25.54
N GLY A 3 9.41 -17.36 25.01
CA GLY A 3 10.48 -18.10 24.31
C GLY A 3 10.96 -17.54 22.95
N ASN A 4 10.43 -16.42 22.45
CA ASN A 4 10.70 -15.94 21.07
C ASN A 4 11.49 -14.62 20.99
N LYS A 5 12.06 -14.14 22.11
CA LYS A 5 12.88 -12.92 22.17
C LYS A 5 14.34 -13.28 22.47
N CYS A 6 15.27 -12.51 21.90
CA CYS A 6 16.68 -12.52 22.23
C CYS A 6 16.86 -12.23 23.72
N GLN A 7 17.65 -13.05 24.41
CA GLN A 7 17.91 -12.94 25.85
C GLN A 7 19.16 -12.13 26.19
N TYR A 8 19.84 -11.57 25.19
CA TYR A 8 20.97 -10.66 25.39
C TYR A 8 20.48 -9.36 26.04
N LEU A 9 21.25 -8.85 27.02
CA LEU A 9 20.94 -7.62 27.75
C LEU A 9 20.63 -6.48 26.76
N ASN A 10 19.51 -5.80 26.96
CA ASN A 10 19.04 -4.67 26.13
C ASN A 10 18.76 -4.94 24.63
N CYS A 11 18.81 -6.19 24.15
CA CYS A 11 18.51 -6.49 22.74
C CYS A 11 17.00 -6.55 22.44
N GLY A 12 16.26 -7.40 23.14
CA GLY A 12 14.79 -7.53 23.00
C GLY A 12 14.25 -7.94 21.61
N LYS A 13 15.11 -8.18 20.62
CA LYS A 13 14.74 -8.56 19.24
C LYS A 13 14.00 -9.89 19.22
N SER A 14 13.04 -10.06 18.31
CA SER A 14 12.23 -11.29 18.23
C SER A 14 12.04 -11.72 16.78
N LYS A 15 11.87 -13.03 16.55
CA LYS A 15 11.63 -13.58 15.20
C LYS A 15 10.36 -13.01 14.54
N LYS A 16 9.38 -12.56 15.34
CA LYS A 16 8.16 -11.89 14.84
C LYS A 16 8.42 -10.47 14.33
N LYS A 17 9.34 -9.73 14.97
CA LYS A 17 9.68 -8.35 14.56
C LYS A 17 10.79 -8.31 13.51
N PHE A 18 11.68 -9.30 13.50
CA PHE A 18 12.83 -9.38 12.60
C PHE A 18 12.89 -10.77 11.93
N PRO A 19 12.15 -11.00 10.83
CA PRO A 19 12.06 -12.32 10.19
C PRO A 19 13.36 -12.75 9.49
N ASN A 20 14.18 -11.79 9.06
CA ASN A 20 15.46 -12.04 8.39
C ASN A 20 16.63 -12.27 9.37
N LEU A 21 16.41 -12.05 10.67
CA LEU A 21 17.42 -12.19 11.71
C LEU A 21 17.41 -13.62 12.27
N LYS A 22 18.57 -14.29 12.24
CA LYS A 22 18.69 -15.64 12.81
C LYS A 22 18.81 -15.59 14.32
N MET A 23 18.18 -16.59 14.93
CA MET A 23 18.09 -16.77 16.38
C MET A 23 18.67 -18.14 16.71
N TYR A 24 19.71 -18.16 17.52
CA TYR A 24 20.44 -19.36 17.93
C TYR A 24 20.02 -19.76 19.33
N ARG A 25 19.76 -21.06 19.53
CA ARG A 25 19.40 -21.62 20.85
C ARG A 25 20.63 -21.73 21.72
N PHE A 26 20.44 -21.66 23.04
CA PHE A 26 21.52 -21.96 23.98
C PHE A 26 22.04 -23.40 23.76
N PRO A 27 23.37 -23.61 23.73
CA PRO A 27 23.97 -24.93 23.58
C PRO A 27 23.65 -25.81 24.79
N LYS A 28 23.69 -27.13 24.60
CA LYS A 28 23.56 -28.11 25.70
C LYS A 28 24.91 -28.46 26.34
N ASP A 29 25.99 -28.05 25.70
CA ASP A 29 27.37 -28.32 26.11
C ASP A 29 27.86 -27.32 27.17
N GLU A 30 29.12 -27.45 27.60
CA GLU A 30 29.79 -26.59 28.60
C GLU A 30 29.76 -25.09 28.23
N ARG A 31 29.64 -24.76 26.94
CA ARG A 31 29.49 -23.38 26.44
C ARG A 31 28.24 -22.66 26.94
N LYS A 32 27.26 -23.38 27.51
CA LYS A 32 26.03 -22.79 28.05
C LYS A 32 26.32 -21.72 29.10
N GLU A 33 27.33 -21.93 29.94
CA GLU A 33 27.70 -21.01 31.03
C GLU A 33 28.35 -19.75 30.47
N ILE A 34 29.22 -19.90 29.47
CA ILE A 34 29.87 -18.79 28.77
C ILE A 34 28.82 -17.93 28.05
N TRP A 35 27.81 -18.54 27.42
CA TRP A 35 26.71 -17.81 26.78
C TRP A 35 25.86 -17.04 27.78
N ILE A 36 25.61 -17.57 28.98
CA ILE A 36 24.90 -16.87 30.05
C ILE A 36 25.70 -15.64 30.50
N ILE A 37 26.98 -15.83 30.82
CA ILE A 37 27.87 -14.77 31.29
C ILE A 37 27.97 -13.65 30.26
N ASN A 38 28.24 -14.00 29.01
CA ASN A 38 28.43 -13.02 27.94
C ASN A 38 27.14 -12.28 27.56
N SER A 39 25.97 -12.89 27.79
CA SER A 39 24.67 -12.24 27.53
C SER A 39 24.30 -11.14 28.53
N GLY A 40 24.93 -11.09 29.71
CA GLY A 40 24.68 -10.07 30.74
C GLY A 40 23.31 -10.15 31.43
N ASN A 41 22.50 -11.19 31.15
CA ASN A 41 21.16 -11.31 31.68
C ASN A 41 21.11 -12.22 32.92
N THR A 42 21.07 -11.60 34.11
CA THR A 42 21.09 -12.29 35.42
C THR A 42 19.90 -13.24 35.62
N SER A 43 18.78 -13.02 34.92
CA SER A 43 17.62 -13.91 35.00
C SER A 43 17.85 -15.29 34.39
N LEU A 44 18.91 -15.48 33.60
CA LEU A 44 19.20 -16.77 32.95
C LEU A 44 19.82 -17.81 33.90
N PHE A 45 20.43 -17.38 35.02
CA PHE A 45 21.02 -18.28 36.01
C PHE A 45 19.99 -19.10 36.80
N SER A 46 18.74 -18.65 36.86
CA SER A 46 17.67 -19.31 37.64
C SER A 46 16.87 -20.36 36.85
N PHE A 47 17.22 -20.61 35.57
CA PHE A 47 16.50 -21.57 34.73
C PHE A 47 17.16 -22.95 34.70
N GLU A 48 16.33 -23.99 34.75
CA GLU A 48 16.74 -25.38 34.48
C GLU A 48 17.28 -25.55 33.04
N PRO A 49 18.22 -26.48 32.79
CA PRO A 49 18.88 -26.66 31.49
C PRO A 49 17.92 -26.83 30.30
N ASP A 50 16.81 -27.56 30.48
CA ASP A 50 15.82 -27.79 29.42
C ASP A 50 15.00 -26.54 29.08
N LYS A 51 14.77 -25.67 30.07
CA LYS A 51 14.10 -24.37 29.87
C LYS A 51 15.05 -23.36 29.23
N LEU A 52 16.35 -23.46 29.53
CA LEU A 52 17.39 -22.61 28.94
C LEU A 52 17.60 -22.90 27.45
N HIS A 53 17.62 -24.17 27.03
CA HIS A 53 17.80 -24.55 25.62
C HIS A 53 16.70 -23.99 24.69
N ASN A 54 15.52 -23.70 25.24
CA ASN A 54 14.40 -23.10 24.51
C ASN A 54 14.47 -21.56 24.42
N ARG A 55 15.55 -20.95 24.89
CA ARG A 55 15.85 -19.50 24.77
C ARG A 55 16.81 -19.23 23.62
N TYR A 56 16.87 -17.98 23.17
CA TYR A 56 17.61 -17.61 21.96
C TYR A 56 18.49 -16.37 22.14
N ILE A 57 19.59 -16.30 21.39
CA ILE A 57 20.42 -15.11 21.14
C ILE A 57 20.43 -14.84 19.62
N CYS A 58 20.34 -13.58 19.19
CA CYS A 58 20.37 -13.25 17.75
C CYS A 58 21.79 -13.25 17.16
N GLN A 59 21.88 -13.37 15.84
CA GLN A 59 23.14 -13.45 15.10
C GLN A 59 24.10 -12.26 15.29
N GLU A 60 23.59 -11.08 15.64
CA GLU A 60 24.38 -9.85 15.78
C GLU A 60 25.31 -9.86 17.01
N HIS A 61 25.05 -10.74 17.97
CA HIS A 61 25.90 -10.87 19.16
C HIS A 61 27.01 -11.91 18.99
N PHE A 62 27.19 -12.46 17.79
CA PHE A 62 28.27 -13.40 17.48
C PHE A 62 29.24 -12.74 16.50
N PRO A 63 30.54 -12.96 16.66
CA PRO A 63 31.50 -12.43 15.71
C PRO A 63 31.44 -13.18 14.37
N PRO A 64 31.84 -12.55 13.25
CA PRO A 64 31.76 -13.16 11.92
C PRO A 64 32.51 -14.50 11.79
N GLU A 65 33.61 -14.68 12.52
CA GLU A 65 34.39 -15.92 12.57
C GLU A 65 33.67 -17.08 13.28
N SER A 66 32.61 -16.81 14.06
CA SER A 66 31.81 -17.85 14.71
C SER A 66 30.85 -18.56 13.75
N PHE A 67 30.82 -18.20 12.47
CA PHE A 67 29.96 -18.80 11.46
C PHE A 67 30.75 -19.69 10.50
N ILE A 68 30.17 -20.84 10.13
CA ILE A 68 30.75 -21.72 9.13
C ILE A 68 30.81 -20.97 7.78
N GLN A 69 32.01 -20.84 7.20
CA GLN A 69 32.23 -20.23 5.89
C GLN A 69 31.66 -21.11 4.76
N ASN A 70 30.37 -20.97 4.53
CA ASN A 70 29.69 -21.35 3.29
C ASN A 70 28.93 -20.13 2.77
N PHE A 71 28.58 -20.12 1.48
CA PHE A 71 27.87 -19.03 0.76
C PHE A 71 26.59 -18.50 1.46
N THR A 72 26.11 -19.19 2.49
CA THR A 72 25.04 -18.74 3.37
C THR A 72 25.53 -18.87 4.82
N GLN A 73 25.86 -17.76 5.50
CA GLN A 73 26.27 -17.70 6.92
C GLN A 73 25.14 -18.19 7.84
N ASN A 74 24.94 -19.51 7.90
CA ASN A 74 23.68 -20.08 8.37
C ASN A 74 23.79 -20.83 9.69
N ARG A 75 25.00 -21.19 10.12
CA ARG A 75 25.23 -22.07 11.28
C ARG A 75 26.48 -21.63 12.03
N LEU A 76 26.39 -21.65 13.35
CA LEU A 76 27.51 -21.38 14.25
C LEU A 76 28.46 -22.59 14.30
N ILE A 77 29.76 -22.34 14.43
CA ILE A 77 30.77 -23.37 14.73
C ILE A 77 30.57 -23.92 16.15
N ASP A 78 31.12 -25.10 16.40
CA ASP A 78 31.05 -25.79 17.70
C ASP A 78 31.85 -25.10 18.82
N THR A 79 32.68 -24.11 18.50
CA THR A 79 33.40 -23.27 19.47
C THR A 79 32.81 -21.85 19.61
N ALA A 80 31.71 -21.55 18.92
CA ALA A 80 31.13 -20.20 18.89
C ALA A 80 30.64 -19.70 20.26
N ILE A 81 31.01 -18.46 20.60
CA ILE A 81 30.58 -17.75 21.81
C ILE A 81 30.15 -16.31 21.45
N PRO A 82 29.14 -15.76 22.13
CA PRO A 82 28.69 -14.39 21.86
C PRO A 82 29.67 -13.35 22.46
N TYR A 83 29.63 -12.12 21.96
CA TYR A 83 30.38 -10.99 22.53
C TYR A 83 30.03 -10.80 24.01
N ASN A 84 31.01 -10.35 24.79
CA ASN A 84 30.79 -9.99 26.19
C ASN A 84 29.94 -8.72 26.26
N TYR A 85 28.93 -8.69 27.13
CA TYR A 85 28.06 -7.51 27.28
C TYR A 85 28.78 -6.24 27.73
N LYS A 86 30.00 -6.37 28.27
CA LYS A 86 30.87 -5.24 28.68
C LYS A 86 31.91 -4.83 27.64
N SER A 87 32.07 -5.54 26.52
CA SER A 87 33.09 -5.21 25.52
C SER A 87 32.61 -4.12 24.56
N GLU A 88 33.46 -3.14 24.27
CA GLU A 88 33.23 -2.02 23.31
C GLU A 88 33.05 -2.47 21.85
N ALA A 89 33.21 -3.77 21.55
CA ALA A 89 33.07 -4.36 20.22
C ALA A 89 31.61 -4.74 19.83
N GLN A 90 30.59 -4.05 20.37
CA GLN A 90 29.18 -4.30 20.01
C GLN A 90 28.77 -3.50 18.75
N PRO A 91 28.10 -4.11 17.75
CA PRO A 91 27.37 -3.33 16.76
C PRO A 91 26.20 -2.63 17.45
N SER A 92 26.23 -1.29 17.44
CA SER A 92 25.34 -0.41 18.19
C SER A 92 23.87 -0.66 17.85
N THR A 93 23.10 -1.23 18.78
CA THR A 93 21.64 -1.30 18.66
C THR A 93 20.97 -0.71 19.90
N SER A 94 20.27 0.41 19.66
CA SER A 94 19.26 1.11 20.46
C SER A 94 19.71 1.87 21.72
N LEU A 95 19.80 3.20 21.54
CA LEU A 95 19.58 4.23 22.55
C LEU A 95 18.20 4.09 23.18
N GLY A 96 18.19 3.95 24.51
CA GLY A 96 17.05 4.21 25.39
C GLY A 96 17.60 4.89 26.63
N PHE A 97 17.33 6.19 26.76
CA PHE A 97 17.68 7.01 27.93
C PHE A 97 16.74 6.68 29.09
N ASP A 98 17.31 6.55 30.29
CA ASP A 98 16.70 7.03 31.53
C ASP A 98 17.78 7.72 32.39
N GLN A 99 17.32 8.70 33.17
CA GLN A 99 18.07 9.83 33.72
C GLN A 99 18.93 9.49 34.96
N ASN A 100 20.13 10.10 35.02
CA ASN A 100 20.65 10.95 36.10
C ASN A 100 22.18 10.99 36.03
N ASP A 101 22.77 12.12 35.63
CA ASP A 101 23.59 12.90 36.56
C ASP A 101 24.04 14.25 35.98
N LYS A 102 24.18 15.21 36.89
CA LYS A 102 24.54 16.61 36.66
C LYS A 102 26.00 16.75 36.23
N SER A 103 26.27 17.50 35.17
CA SER A 103 27.38 18.47 35.11
C SER A 103 27.28 19.30 33.82
N GLU A 104 27.35 20.61 34.00
CA GLU A 104 27.32 21.63 32.96
C GLU A 104 28.64 21.64 32.19
N GLN A 105 28.62 21.36 30.89
CA GLN A 105 29.58 21.91 29.92
C GLN A 105 28.86 22.11 28.59
N GLU A 106 28.83 23.37 28.14
CA GLU A 106 28.31 23.80 26.84
C GLU A 106 29.05 23.09 25.70
N TYR A 107 28.32 22.25 24.97
CA TYR A 107 28.71 21.84 23.63
C TYR A 107 27.60 22.22 22.65
N ASN A 108 27.95 23.08 21.71
CA ASN A 108 27.11 23.52 20.59
C ASN A 108 26.63 22.31 19.76
N ILE A 109 25.43 21.82 20.05
CA ILE A 109 24.74 20.87 19.18
C ILE A 109 24.17 21.64 17.98
N LEU A 110 24.90 21.61 16.87
CA LEU A 110 24.32 21.85 15.55
C LEU A 110 23.21 20.82 15.32
N LYS A 111 21.96 21.21 15.57
CA LYS A 111 20.75 20.43 15.23
C LYS A 111 20.62 20.36 13.72
N SER A 112 21.36 19.45 13.10
CA SER A 112 21.14 19.02 11.73
C SER A 112 19.89 18.13 11.72
N THR A 113 18.81 18.66 11.17
CA THR A 113 17.62 17.85 10.87
C THR A 113 17.98 16.78 9.83
N PRO A 114 17.44 15.57 9.91
CA PRO A 114 17.78 14.51 8.97
C PRO A 114 17.40 14.92 7.54
N THR A 115 18.39 14.96 6.65
CA THR A 115 18.19 15.18 5.22
C THR A 115 17.46 13.98 4.61
N LYS A 116 16.29 14.21 3.99
CA LYS A 116 15.49 13.17 3.33
C LYS A 116 16.31 12.48 2.23
N THR A 117 16.47 11.16 2.29
CA THR A 117 16.89 10.33 1.14
C THR A 117 15.68 9.61 0.57
N TYR A 118 15.35 9.91 -0.69
CA TYR A 118 14.23 9.31 -1.41
C TYR A 118 14.68 7.99 -2.05
N THR A 119 14.51 6.87 -1.34
CA THR A 119 14.63 5.56 -1.97
C THR A 119 13.35 4.75 -1.81
N ARG A 120 12.84 4.26 -2.94
CA ARG A 120 11.70 3.34 -3.02
C ARG A 120 12.26 1.95 -3.28
N SER A 121 11.89 0.98 -2.45
CA SER A 121 12.15 -0.44 -2.71
C SER A 121 11.33 -0.91 -3.92
N LYS A 122 12.02 -1.49 -4.91
CA LYS A 122 11.43 -2.18 -6.08
C LYS A 122 10.68 -3.42 -5.61
N SER A 123 9.52 -3.70 -6.22
CA SER A 123 8.93 -5.04 -6.23
C SER A 123 8.60 -5.47 -7.66
N ASP A 124 9.28 -6.56 -8.00
CA ASP A 124 9.19 -7.57 -9.07
C ASP A 124 8.12 -7.45 -10.16
N MET A 125 8.63 -7.41 -11.39
CA MET A 125 7.93 -7.80 -12.61
C MET A 125 7.92 -9.33 -12.70
N VAL A 126 6.78 -9.93 -13.07
CA VAL A 126 6.74 -11.34 -13.48
C VAL A 126 6.11 -11.47 -14.86
N GLU A 127 6.88 -12.14 -15.70
CA GLU A 127 6.73 -12.52 -17.09
C GLU A 127 5.61 -13.56 -17.30
N LEU A 128 4.88 -13.48 -18.40
CA LEU A 128 3.80 -14.41 -18.77
C LEU A 128 4.23 -15.26 -19.96
N VAL A 129 4.41 -16.56 -19.72
CA VAL A 129 4.68 -17.57 -20.76
C VAL A 129 3.38 -18.32 -21.11
N PHE A 130 3.12 -18.47 -22.42
CA PHE A 130 2.00 -19.19 -23.02
C PHE A 130 2.22 -20.70 -23.07
N PRO A 131 1.14 -21.51 -23.11
CA PRO A 131 0.99 -22.37 -24.29
C PRO A 131 -0.46 -22.55 -24.79
N SER A 132 -0.50 -22.91 -26.08
CA SER A 132 -1.64 -23.06 -27.00
C SER A 132 -2.29 -24.48 -26.95
N PRO A 133 -3.23 -24.88 -27.84
CA PRO A 133 -4.49 -25.53 -27.46
C PRO A 133 -4.56 -27.04 -27.82
N PRO A 134 -5.68 -27.71 -27.51
CA PRO A 134 -6.11 -28.79 -28.39
C PRO A 134 -7.55 -28.64 -28.88
N SER A 135 -7.66 -29.06 -30.14
CA SER A 135 -8.80 -29.19 -31.04
C SER A 135 -9.90 -30.13 -30.55
N MET A 136 -11.12 -29.83 -30.97
CA MET A 136 -12.25 -30.74 -30.98
C MET A 136 -12.03 -31.89 -31.98
N PHE A 137 -12.58 -33.06 -31.70
CA PHE A 137 -13.49 -33.80 -32.59
C PHE A 137 -14.26 -34.84 -31.78
N SER A 138 -15.57 -34.90 -32.00
CA SER A 138 -16.46 -35.98 -31.59
C SER A 138 -16.91 -36.75 -32.83
N THR A 139 -17.25 -38.03 -32.67
CA THR A 139 -18.34 -38.69 -33.40
C THR A 139 -18.70 -40.03 -32.73
N PRO A 140 -19.93 -40.54 -32.98
CA PRO A 140 -20.66 -41.41 -32.07
C PRO A 140 -20.65 -42.87 -32.54
N GLN A 141 -20.77 -43.84 -31.64
CA GLN A 141 -21.37 -45.12 -32.00
C GLN A 141 -21.83 -45.97 -30.81
N LYS A 142 -22.98 -46.61 -31.03
CA LYS A 142 -23.56 -47.77 -30.35
C LYS A 142 -24.47 -47.49 -29.15
N THR A 143 -25.59 -46.85 -29.46
CA THR A 143 -26.91 -47.46 -29.21
C THR A 143 -27.01 -48.79 -29.96
N LYS A 144 -27.00 -49.91 -29.24
CA LYS A 144 -27.60 -51.22 -29.59
C LYS A 144 -27.28 -52.16 -28.43
N ILE A 145 -28.29 -52.93 -28.00
CA ILE A 145 -28.32 -53.85 -26.85
C ILE A 145 -28.85 -53.20 -25.55
N THR A 146 -30.09 -52.70 -25.58
CA THR A 146 -30.92 -52.54 -24.36
C THR A 146 -32.33 -53.14 -24.51
N ASN A 147 -32.59 -53.93 -25.56
CA ASN A 147 -33.94 -54.49 -25.82
C ASN A 147 -33.94 -56.02 -25.91
N ILE A 148 -33.14 -56.72 -25.10
CA ILE A 148 -33.24 -58.19 -25.00
C ILE A 148 -33.08 -58.59 -23.52
N ILE A 149 -34.11 -59.26 -23.00
CA ILE A 149 -34.31 -59.80 -21.64
C ILE A 149 -35.04 -58.84 -20.68
N ASP A 150 -36.22 -58.39 -21.08
CA ASP A 150 -37.40 -58.52 -20.21
C ASP A 150 -38.09 -59.84 -20.57
N MET A 151 -37.95 -60.85 -19.71
CA MET A 151 -38.83 -62.02 -19.68
C MET A 151 -39.05 -62.38 -18.22
N PRO A 152 -40.30 -62.47 -17.72
CA PRO A 152 -40.55 -62.86 -16.34
C PRO A 152 -40.45 -64.39 -16.24
N SER A 153 -39.45 -64.87 -15.49
CA SER A 153 -39.39 -66.29 -15.11
C SER A 153 -40.22 -66.54 -13.84
N PRO A 154 -40.95 -67.66 -13.77
CA PRO A 154 -41.90 -67.95 -12.69
C PRO A 154 -41.15 -68.38 -11.43
N ASN A 155 -41.25 -67.61 -10.35
CA ASN A 155 -40.78 -68.06 -9.03
C ASN A 155 -41.96 -68.58 -8.22
N LEU A 156 -42.16 -69.90 -8.30
CA LEU A 156 -42.84 -70.70 -7.29
C LEU A 156 -42.23 -70.41 -5.91
N LYS A 157 -42.87 -69.55 -5.11
CA LYS A 157 -42.53 -69.42 -3.69
C LYS A 157 -43.10 -70.62 -2.93
N ARG A 158 -42.36 -71.72 -2.89
CA ARG A 158 -42.42 -72.61 -1.72
C ARG A 158 -41.65 -71.93 -0.60
N LYS A 159 -42.38 -71.45 0.42
CA LYS A 159 -41.78 -71.19 1.72
C LYS A 159 -41.30 -72.53 2.27
N SER A 160 -39.99 -72.70 2.39
CA SER A 160 -39.40 -73.60 3.37
C SER A 160 -38.56 -72.72 4.29
N ASP A 161 -39.05 -72.51 5.51
CA ASP A 161 -38.24 -72.00 6.61
C ASP A 161 -37.23 -73.10 6.99
N LEU A 162 -36.18 -73.24 6.18
CA LEU A 162 -34.99 -74.00 6.52
C LEU A 162 -33.92 -72.98 6.85
N ILE A 163 -33.41 -73.03 8.08
CA ILE A 163 -32.21 -72.31 8.48
C ILE A 163 -31.07 -72.90 7.64
N GLU A 164 -30.79 -72.29 6.48
CA GLU A 164 -29.57 -72.56 5.73
C GLU A 164 -28.39 -72.14 6.60
N ILE A 165 -27.78 -73.09 7.30
CA ILE A 165 -26.46 -72.90 7.89
C ILE A 165 -25.51 -72.81 6.71
N ASP A 166 -25.18 -71.57 6.30
CA ASP A 166 -24.22 -71.32 5.23
C ASP A 166 -22.92 -72.06 5.55
N THR A 167 -22.46 -72.93 4.65
CA THR A 167 -21.15 -73.57 4.80
C THR A 167 -20.05 -72.50 4.95
N PRO A 168 -18.93 -72.78 5.65
CA PRO A 168 -17.84 -71.81 5.84
C PRO A 168 -17.38 -71.17 4.53
N ARG A 169 -17.42 -71.94 3.44
CA ARG A 169 -17.11 -71.50 2.07
C ARG A 169 -18.14 -70.48 1.54
N LYS A 170 -19.43 -70.68 1.80
CA LYS A 170 -20.56 -69.80 1.39
C LYS A 170 -20.57 -68.49 2.20
N ILE A 171 -20.24 -68.53 3.49
CA ILE A 171 -20.04 -67.33 4.34
C ILE A 171 -18.90 -66.46 3.80
N ASN A 172 -17.76 -67.07 3.50
CA ASN A 172 -16.57 -66.36 3.00
C ASN A 172 -16.83 -65.74 1.61
N LEU A 173 -17.61 -66.42 0.76
CA LEU A 173 -18.08 -65.90 -0.52
C LEU A 173 -19.05 -64.72 -0.38
N LYS A 174 -20.02 -64.81 0.55
CA LYS A 174 -20.94 -63.70 0.87
C LYS A 174 -20.19 -62.49 1.41
N GLN A 175 -19.16 -62.69 2.25
CA GLN A 175 -18.29 -61.61 2.72
C GLN A 175 -17.50 -60.96 1.57
N LYS A 176 -16.91 -61.75 0.67
CA LYS A 176 -16.23 -61.23 -0.54
C LYS A 176 -17.18 -60.44 -1.45
N LEU A 177 -18.42 -60.91 -1.64
CA LEU A 177 -19.46 -60.19 -2.39
C LEU A 177 -19.84 -58.87 -1.71
N LYS A 178 -20.02 -58.86 -0.39
CA LYS A 178 -20.33 -57.66 0.38
C LYS A 178 -19.21 -56.60 0.28
N LEU A 179 -17.95 -57.04 0.31
CA LEU A 179 -16.78 -56.18 0.09
C LEU A 179 -16.74 -55.62 -1.34
N LYS A 180 -16.96 -56.44 -2.37
CA LYS A 180 -17.01 -55.98 -3.76
C LYS A 180 -18.17 -55.02 -4.01
N ASN A 181 -19.36 -55.27 -3.45
CA ASN A 181 -20.50 -54.35 -3.54
C ASN A 181 -20.23 -53.01 -2.85
N LYS A 182 -19.55 -53.02 -1.68
CA LYS A 182 -19.10 -51.80 -1.02
C LYS A 182 -18.11 -51.00 -1.87
N LEU A 183 -17.17 -51.68 -2.54
CA LEU A 183 -16.25 -51.06 -3.50
C LEU A 183 -16.98 -50.44 -4.69
N ILE A 184 -17.96 -51.13 -5.26
CA ILE A 184 -18.80 -50.61 -6.36
C ILE A 184 -19.57 -49.38 -5.89
N HIS A 185 -20.20 -49.43 -4.71
CA HIS A 185 -20.94 -48.31 -4.16
C HIS A 185 -20.06 -47.08 -3.92
N ASN A 186 -18.83 -47.29 -3.46
CA ASN A 186 -17.82 -46.23 -3.32
C ASN A 186 -17.45 -45.63 -4.68
N LYS A 187 -17.19 -46.46 -5.69
CA LYS A 187 -16.89 -45.99 -7.07
C LYS A 187 -18.06 -45.19 -7.66
N ILE A 188 -19.30 -45.66 -7.51
CA ILE A 188 -20.51 -44.95 -7.97
C ILE A 188 -20.65 -43.60 -7.26
N SER A 189 -20.43 -43.55 -5.94
CA SER A 189 -20.46 -42.28 -5.20
C SER A 189 -19.38 -41.30 -5.66
N HIS A 190 -18.18 -41.80 -6.00
CA HIS A 190 -17.10 -40.98 -6.53
C HIS A 190 -17.43 -40.44 -7.92
N ILE A 191 -17.97 -41.28 -8.80
CA ILE A 191 -18.45 -40.87 -10.14
C ILE A 191 -19.56 -39.81 -10.02
N SER A 192 -20.50 -39.97 -9.08
CA SER A 192 -21.55 -38.97 -8.83
C SER A 192 -20.97 -37.61 -8.40
N LYS A 193 -19.97 -37.61 -7.51
CA LYS A 193 -19.25 -36.39 -7.10
C LYS A 193 -18.50 -35.74 -8.28
N LEU A 194 -17.86 -36.54 -9.13
CA LEU A 194 -17.17 -36.05 -10.33
C LEU A 194 -18.15 -35.45 -11.34
N LYS A 195 -19.27 -36.13 -11.63
CA LYS A 195 -20.32 -35.62 -12.52
C LYS A 195 -20.86 -34.27 -12.04
N LYS A 196 -21.09 -34.12 -10.72
CA LYS A 196 -21.49 -32.83 -10.14
C LYS A 196 -20.45 -31.73 -10.38
N ARG A 197 -19.15 -32.03 -10.16
CA ARG A 197 -18.06 -31.06 -10.43
C ARG A 197 -17.98 -30.65 -11.89
N VAL A 198 -18.13 -31.59 -12.82
CA VAL A 198 -18.12 -31.31 -14.27
C VAL A 198 -19.30 -30.42 -14.65
N ASN A 199 -20.50 -30.69 -14.13
CA ASN A 199 -21.67 -29.82 -14.40
C ASN A 199 -21.46 -28.40 -13.87
N THR A 200 -20.90 -28.23 -12.66
CA THR A 200 -20.58 -26.90 -12.12
C THR A 200 -19.52 -26.17 -12.93
N PHE A 201 -18.53 -26.90 -13.46
CA PHE A 201 -17.51 -26.33 -14.34
C PHE A 201 -18.09 -25.87 -15.68
N ASN A 202 -18.96 -26.68 -16.29
CA ASN A 202 -19.63 -26.35 -17.54
C ASN A 202 -20.55 -25.13 -17.39
N THR A 203 -21.31 -25.02 -16.30
CA THR A 203 -22.15 -23.84 -16.06
C THR A 203 -21.31 -22.58 -15.86
N HIS A 204 -20.20 -22.66 -15.12
CA HIS A 204 -19.29 -21.53 -14.94
C HIS A 204 -18.68 -21.06 -16.27
N ASN A 205 -18.26 -22.00 -17.13
CA ASN A 205 -17.72 -21.67 -18.45
C ASN A 205 -18.78 -21.04 -19.37
N ASN A 206 -20.02 -21.54 -19.35
CA ASN A 206 -21.11 -20.96 -20.13
C ASN A 206 -21.40 -19.51 -19.71
N VAL A 207 -21.44 -19.22 -18.40
CA VAL A 207 -21.62 -17.86 -17.88
C VAL A 207 -20.44 -16.96 -18.25
N LYS A 208 -19.22 -17.47 -18.17
CA LYS A 208 -18.02 -16.70 -18.54
C LYS A 208 -18.00 -16.38 -20.04
N ASN A 209 -18.41 -17.33 -20.88
CA ASN A 209 -18.51 -17.16 -22.32
C ASN A 209 -19.62 -16.15 -22.67
N SER A 210 -20.78 -16.20 -22.01
CA SER A 210 -21.86 -15.24 -22.28
C SER A 210 -21.46 -13.80 -21.92
N ILE A 211 -20.75 -13.60 -20.80
CA ILE A 211 -20.21 -12.28 -20.43
C ILE A 211 -19.17 -11.80 -21.44
N ASN A 212 -18.33 -12.69 -21.95
CA ASN A 212 -17.31 -12.31 -22.93
C ASN A 212 -17.92 -11.96 -24.29
N MET A 213 -19.01 -12.63 -24.66
CA MET A 213 -19.73 -12.41 -25.92
C MET A 213 -20.68 -11.20 -25.86
N HIS A 214 -21.14 -10.82 -24.67
CA HIS A 214 -22.00 -9.66 -24.47
C HIS A 214 -21.26 -8.35 -24.76
N ASN A 215 -21.83 -7.51 -25.63
CA ASN A 215 -21.29 -6.19 -25.92
C ASN A 215 -21.75 -5.19 -24.84
N PHE A 216 -20.87 -4.89 -23.90
CA PHE A 216 -21.17 -3.94 -22.82
C PHE A 216 -21.10 -2.49 -23.30
N PRO A 217 -22.04 -1.60 -22.91
CA PRO A 217 -22.00 -0.19 -23.28
C PRO A 217 -20.75 0.55 -22.78
N SER A 218 -20.14 0.08 -21.69
CA SER A 218 -18.91 0.66 -21.15
C SER A 218 -18.05 -0.36 -20.42
N ILE A 219 -16.75 -0.07 -20.31
CA ILE A 219 -15.81 -0.83 -19.47
C ILE A 219 -16.27 -0.91 -18.01
N ASN A 220 -16.87 0.16 -17.47
CA ASN A 220 -17.39 0.19 -16.11
C ASN A 220 -18.62 -0.72 -15.94
N SER A 221 -19.49 -0.79 -16.94
CA SER A 221 -20.64 -1.72 -16.94
C SER A 221 -20.20 -3.18 -17.02
N LYS A 222 -19.13 -3.48 -17.76
CA LYS A 222 -18.53 -4.83 -17.73
C LYS A 222 -17.94 -5.11 -16.35
N ALA A 223 -17.18 -4.16 -15.79
CA ALA A 223 -16.55 -4.31 -14.49
C ALA A 223 -17.56 -4.57 -13.36
N ILE A 224 -18.69 -3.85 -13.31
CA ILE A 224 -19.68 -4.05 -12.23
C ILE A 224 -20.25 -5.47 -12.25
N VAL A 225 -20.51 -6.04 -13.44
CA VAL A 225 -21.01 -7.40 -13.61
C VAL A 225 -19.94 -8.43 -13.26
N THR A 226 -18.70 -8.26 -13.76
CA THR A 226 -17.60 -9.20 -13.45
C THR A 226 -17.27 -9.21 -11.96
N MET A 227 -17.43 -8.07 -11.26
CA MET A 227 -17.28 -7.99 -9.82
C MET A 227 -18.31 -8.86 -9.09
N GLN A 228 -19.57 -8.89 -9.54
CA GLN A 228 -20.61 -9.68 -8.86
C GLN A 228 -20.37 -11.19 -9.00
N LEU A 229 -19.76 -11.61 -10.12
CA LEU A 229 -19.50 -13.01 -10.43
C LEU A 229 -18.09 -13.47 -10.03
N LYS A 230 -17.37 -12.63 -9.28
CA LYS A 230 -15.99 -12.88 -8.87
C LYS A 230 -15.89 -13.94 -7.77
N ASP A 231 -15.00 -14.91 -7.98
CA ASP A 231 -14.59 -15.85 -6.95
C ASP A 231 -13.79 -15.18 -5.82
N ARG A 232 -13.97 -15.68 -4.58
CA ARG A 232 -13.31 -15.15 -3.38
C ARG A 232 -11.78 -15.14 -3.49
N ARG A 233 -11.18 -16.11 -4.20
CA ARG A 233 -9.73 -16.28 -4.35
C ARG A 233 -9.10 -15.46 -5.48
N ARG A 234 -9.90 -14.96 -6.42
CA ARG A 234 -9.41 -14.15 -7.55
C ARG A 234 -8.97 -12.76 -7.07
N PRO A 235 -7.85 -12.19 -7.55
CA PRO A 235 -7.55 -10.79 -7.31
C PRO A 235 -8.51 -9.85 -8.06
N TRP A 236 -8.61 -8.60 -7.62
CA TRP A 236 -9.35 -7.57 -8.34
C TRP A 236 -8.57 -7.09 -9.57
N THR A 237 -9.22 -7.00 -10.72
CA THR A 237 -8.62 -6.45 -11.95
C THR A 237 -8.52 -4.93 -11.91
N LEU A 238 -7.74 -4.33 -12.81
CA LEU A 238 -7.54 -2.89 -12.85
C LEU A 238 -8.86 -2.12 -13.05
N ASN A 239 -9.72 -2.57 -13.95
CA ASN A 239 -11.02 -1.93 -14.21
C ASN A 239 -11.96 -2.01 -13.00
N GLU A 240 -11.97 -3.15 -12.29
CA GLU A 240 -12.75 -3.32 -11.06
C GLU A 240 -12.23 -2.45 -9.92
N LYS A 241 -10.90 -2.33 -9.80
CA LYS A 241 -10.24 -1.41 -8.85
C LYS A 241 -10.62 0.03 -9.14
N ASN A 242 -10.49 0.47 -10.39
CA ASN A 242 -10.79 1.83 -10.82
C ASN A 242 -12.27 2.16 -10.60
N LEU A 243 -13.19 1.25 -10.96
CA LEU A 243 -14.61 1.43 -10.70
C LEU A 243 -14.90 1.57 -9.20
N ALA A 244 -14.32 0.70 -8.37
CA ALA A 244 -14.52 0.74 -6.93
C ALA A 244 -13.93 2.01 -6.30
N LEU A 245 -12.76 2.45 -6.76
CA LEU A 245 -12.14 3.72 -6.36
C LEU A 245 -13.03 4.90 -6.75
N ASN A 246 -13.49 4.96 -7.99
CA ASN A 246 -14.36 6.02 -8.48
C ASN A 246 -15.67 6.10 -7.67
N LEU A 247 -16.31 4.96 -7.41
CA LEU A 247 -17.52 4.89 -6.60
C LEU A 247 -17.27 5.37 -5.16
N TYR A 248 -16.13 4.97 -4.58
CA TYR A 248 -15.74 5.40 -3.23
C TYR A 248 -15.43 6.90 -3.17
N TYR A 249 -14.73 7.46 -4.15
CA TYR A 249 -14.45 8.89 -4.24
C TYR A 249 -15.72 9.73 -4.45
N LYS A 250 -16.70 9.20 -5.18
CA LYS A 250 -18.00 9.86 -5.33
C LYS A 250 -18.78 9.88 -4.03
N SER A 251 -18.84 8.75 -3.32
CA SER A 251 -19.50 8.70 -2.02
C SER A 251 -19.08 7.48 -1.19
N PRO A 252 -18.29 7.67 -0.13
CA PRO A 252 -17.96 6.60 0.82
C PRO A 252 -19.19 6.02 1.53
N THR A 253 -20.23 6.84 1.74
CA THR A 253 -21.49 6.42 2.39
C THR A 253 -22.31 5.53 1.46
N ALA A 254 -22.50 5.93 0.21
CA ALA A 254 -23.18 5.09 -0.80
C ALA A 254 -22.40 3.78 -1.05
N TYR A 255 -21.06 3.85 -1.10
CA TYR A 255 -20.22 2.67 -1.21
C TYR A 255 -20.43 1.69 -0.05
N LYS A 256 -20.49 2.19 1.20
CA LYS A 256 -20.80 1.37 2.38
C LYS A 256 -22.21 0.79 2.30
N PHE A 257 -23.19 1.58 1.89
CA PHE A 257 -24.58 1.14 1.74
C PHE A 257 -24.70 -0.02 0.73
N LEU A 258 -24.11 0.11 -0.46
CA LEU A 258 -24.13 -0.96 -1.48
C LEU A 258 -23.52 -2.27 -0.96
N ARG A 259 -22.46 -2.18 -0.15
CA ARG A 259 -21.88 -3.35 0.52
C ARG A 259 -22.83 -3.99 1.53
N THR A 260 -23.59 -3.18 2.27
CA THR A 260 -24.63 -3.68 3.19
C THR A 260 -25.71 -4.43 2.41
N GLN A 261 -26.08 -3.94 1.22
CA GLN A 261 -26.99 -4.60 0.28
C GLN A 261 -26.38 -5.82 -0.45
N LYS A 262 -25.25 -6.35 0.05
CA LYS A 262 -24.56 -7.54 -0.47
C LYS A 262 -24.00 -7.41 -1.89
N VAL A 263 -23.87 -6.19 -2.42
CA VAL A 263 -23.11 -5.95 -3.65
C VAL A 263 -21.63 -6.29 -3.41
N ASN A 264 -21.05 -7.11 -4.28
CA ASN A 264 -19.67 -7.55 -4.16
C ASN A 264 -18.69 -6.40 -4.52
N LEU A 265 -18.25 -5.67 -3.49
CA LEU A 265 -17.29 -4.59 -3.60
C LEU A 265 -16.10 -4.81 -2.64
N PRO A 266 -14.89 -4.34 -3.00
CA PRO A 266 -13.72 -4.39 -2.13
C PRO A 266 -14.01 -3.82 -0.72
N GLY A 267 -13.35 -4.38 0.29
CA GLY A 267 -13.46 -3.85 1.64
C GLY A 267 -12.93 -2.41 1.73
N PRO A 268 -13.51 -1.51 2.56
CA PRO A 268 -13.01 -0.15 2.73
C PRO A 268 -11.52 -0.07 3.11
N SER A 269 -11.03 -1.03 3.91
CA SER A 269 -9.60 -1.16 4.21
C SER A 269 -8.75 -1.43 2.97
N THR A 270 -9.27 -2.22 2.02
CA THR A 270 -8.61 -2.50 0.74
C THR A 270 -8.58 -1.26 -0.15
N ILE A 271 -9.69 -0.52 -0.21
CA ILE A 271 -9.76 0.75 -0.94
C ILE A 271 -8.75 1.75 -0.37
N ARG A 272 -8.76 1.97 0.96
CA ARG A 272 -7.79 2.86 1.62
C ARG A 272 -6.34 2.44 1.37
N ARG A 273 -6.06 1.13 1.35
CA ARG A 273 -4.74 0.63 0.99
C ARG A 273 -4.35 0.96 -0.45
N TRP A 274 -5.27 0.86 -1.41
CA TRP A 274 -5.00 1.26 -2.80
C TRP A 274 -4.79 2.77 -2.94
N ILE A 275 -5.61 3.58 -2.28
CA ILE A 275 -5.43 5.04 -2.23
C ILE A 275 -4.07 5.39 -1.63
N GLY A 276 -3.70 4.73 -0.52
CA GLY A 276 -2.44 4.92 0.17
C GLY A 276 -1.20 4.44 -0.60
N GLN A 277 -1.32 3.87 -1.80
CA GLN A 277 -0.16 3.59 -2.66
C GLN A 277 0.39 4.88 -3.29
N SER A 278 -0.47 5.88 -3.53
CA SER A 278 -0.09 7.17 -4.08
C SER A 278 0.10 8.16 -2.93
N LYS A 279 1.29 8.16 -2.33
CA LYS A 279 1.63 9.12 -1.28
C LYS A 279 2.31 10.35 -1.83
N PHE A 280 1.91 11.49 -1.30
CA PHE A 280 2.48 12.80 -1.58
C PHE A 280 3.08 13.33 -0.30
N LEU A 281 4.27 13.92 -0.41
CA LEU A 281 4.94 14.63 0.66
C LEU A 281 4.92 16.12 0.30
N PRO A 282 5.10 17.03 1.29
CA PRO A 282 5.24 18.45 1.02
C PRO A 282 6.33 18.72 -0.03
N GLY A 283 6.06 19.64 -0.95
CA GLY A 283 6.88 19.98 -2.09
C GLY A 283 6.54 19.23 -3.39
N PHE A 284 7.56 19.01 -4.22
CA PHE A 284 7.42 18.52 -5.59
C PHE A 284 7.55 16.99 -5.68
N SER A 285 6.54 16.33 -6.23
CA SER A 285 6.55 14.87 -6.44
C SER A 285 7.07 14.50 -7.83
N LYS A 286 8.29 13.94 -7.91
CA LYS A 286 8.91 13.52 -9.20
C LYS A 286 8.01 12.59 -10.02
N LEU A 287 7.35 11.63 -9.37
CA LEU A 287 6.44 10.70 -10.03
C LEU A 287 5.24 11.45 -10.65
N PHE A 288 4.69 12.42 -9.93
CA PHE A 288 3.56 13.20 -10.39
C PHE A 288 3.92 14.07 -11.61
N PHE A 289 5.04 14.78 -11.56
CA PHE A 289 5.53 15.57 -12.70
C PHE A 289 5.84 14.69 -13.92
N SER A 290 6.36 13.47 -13.73
CA SER A 290 6.56 12.53 -14.85
C SER A 290 5.24 12.11 -15.53
N HIS A 291 4.15 12.02 -14.77
CA HIS A 291 2.82 11.73 -15.32
C HIS A 291 2.23 12.94 -16.04
N ILE A 292 2.46 14.15 -15.52
CA ILE A 292 2.05 15.40 -16.17
C ILE A 292 2.78 15.54 -17.51
N GLN A 293 4.10 15.35 -17.53
CA GLN A 293 4.90 15.44 -18.75
C GLN A 293 4.35 14.50 -19.83
N LYS A 294 4.14 13.21 -19.52
CA LYS A 294 3.55 12.24 -20.44
C LYS A 294 2.15 12.62 -20.93
N ARG A 295 1.35 13.26 -20.06
CA ARG A 295 -0.01 13.69 -20.41
C ARG A 295 0.00 14.80 -21.45
N PHE A 296 0.95 15.74 -21.35
CA PHE A 296 1.00 16.92 -22.21
C PHE A 296 2.06 16.82 -23.32
N GLU A 297 2.79 15.71 -23.42
CA GLU A 297 3.87 15.52 -24.40
C GLU A 297 3.40 15.83 -25.83
N SER A 298 2.29 15.19 -26.25
CA SER A 298 1.66 15.37 -27.56
C SER A 298 0.56 16.43 -27.60
N SER A 299 0.41 17.25 -26.55
CA SER A 299 -0.61 18.29 -26.50
C SER A 299 -0.19 19.54 -27.27
N ASP A 300 -1.17 20.23 -27.86
CA ASP A 300 -0.97 21.50 -28.53
C ASP A 300 -0.61 22.62 -27.54
N TYR A 301 -0.02 23.71 -28.06
CA TYR A 301 0.30 24.89 -27.26
C TYR A 301 -0.88 25.39 -26.44
N LYS A 302 -2.09 25.49 -27.05
CA LYS A 302 -3.29 25.96 -26.35
C LYS A 302 -3.65 25.10 -25.15
N GLU A 303 -3.42 23.78 -25.20
CA GLU A 303 -3.68 22.89 -24.08
C GLU A 303 -2.63 23.01 -22.97
N LYS A 304 -1.40 23.37 -23.33
CA LYS A 304 -0.25 23.55 -22.42
C LYS A 304 -0.27 24.90 -21.70
N VAL A 305 -0.92 25.91 -22.27
CA VAL A 305 -1.01 27.25 -21.68
C VAL A 305 -1.91 27.24 -20.45
N CYS A 306 -1.36 27.70 -19.33
CA CYS A 306 -2.01 27.60 -18.03
C CYS A 306 -1.83 28.84 -17.14
N THR A 307 -2.71 28.92 -16.15
CA THR A 307 -2.65 29.82 -15.00
C THR A 307 -2.21 29.01 -13.79
N VAL A 308 -1.37 29.60 -12.95
CA VAL A 308 -1.02 29.07 -11.63
C VAL A 308 -1.75 29.89 -10.58
N CYS A 309 -2.59 29.25 -9.77
CA CYS A 309 -3.18 29.89 -8.60
C CYS A 309 -2.59 29.29 -7.33
N PHE A 310 -2.44 30.13 -6.31
CA PHE A 310 -2.01 29.67 -5.00
C PHE A 310 -2.74 30.42 -3.89
N ASP A 311 -2.98 29.71 -2.80
CA ASP A 311 -3.66 30.24 -1.62
C ASP A 311 -3.21 29.46 -0.38
N GLU A 312 -3.34 30.12 0.78
CA GLU A 312 -3.07 29.54 2.09
C GLU A 312 -4.39 29.13 2.75
N MET A 313 -4.42 27.94 3.35
CA MET A 313 -5.56 27.51 4.16
C MET A 313 -5.10 27.07 5.55
N TYR A 314 -5.87 27.47 6.56
CA TYR A 314 -5.64 27.03 7.94
C TYR A 314 -5.99 25.55 8.10
N ILE A 315 -5.12 24.82 8.78
CA ILE A 315 -5.27 23.42 9.13
C ILE A 315 -5.15 23.26 10.64
N LYS A 316 -5.78 22.20 11.17
CA LYS A 316 -5.64 21.87 12.58
C LYS A 316 -4.21 21.38 12.84
N GLU A 317 -3.52 22.02 13.77
CA GLU A 317 -2.23 21.56 14.27
C GLU A 317 -2.39 20.16 14.87
N PHE A 318 -1.65 19.20 14.31
CA PHE A 318 -1.69 17.82 14.76
C PHE A 318 -0.39 17.12 14.39
N ILE A 319 0.23 16.48 15.37
CA ILE A 319 1.51 15.80 15.24
C ILE A 319 1.26 14.29 15.36
N GLU A 320 1.73 13.52 14.37
CA GLU A 320 1.55 12.07 14.33
C GLU A 320 2.84 11.37 13.87
N TYR A 321 3.19 10.25 14.49
CA TYR A 321 4.32 9.45 14.00
C TYR A 321 3.90 8.59 12.80
N SER A 322 4.53 8.86 11.66
CA SER A 322 4.33 8.09 10.43
C SER A 322 5.27 6.90 10.39
N LYS A 323 4.75 5.72 10.70
CA LYS A 323 5.51 4.45 10.69
C LYS A 323 6.11 4.12 9.33
N GLU A 324 5.51 4.61 8.25
CA GLU A 324 5.93 4.27 6.91
C GLU A 324 7.10 5.12 6.43
N PHE A 325 7.06 6.41 6.71
CA PHE A 325 8.16 7.31 6.40
C PHE A 325 9.22 7.39 7.50
N ASP A 326 8.95 6.75 8.63
CA ASP A 326 9.78 6.74 9.82
C ASP A 326 10.12 8.15 10.32
N PHE A 327 9.13 9.04 10.33
CA PHE A 327 9.28 10.38 10.87
C PHE A 327 7.95 10.90 11.47
N ILE A 328 8.07 11.89 12.35
CA ILE A 328 6.93 12.57 12.95
C ILE A 328 6.36 13.57 11.95
N GLU A 329 5.15 13.40 11.44
CA GLU A 329 4.39 14.34 10.62
C GLU A 329 3.77 15.46 11.47
N GLY A 330 3.35 16.56 10.84
CA GLY A 330 2.65 17.67 11.52
C GLY A 330 3.48 18.90 11.85
N PHE A 331 4.81 18.85 11.66
CA PHE A 331 5.65 20.06 11.70
C PHE A 331 5.69 20.78 10.34
N GLU A 332 6.03 22.06 10.38
CA GLU A 332 6.35 22.90 9.22
C GLU A 332 7.38 22.20 8.32
N ASP A 333 7.04 22.07 7.04
CA ASP A 333 7.79 21.38 6.00
C ASP A 333 7.59 22.16 4.70
N LEU A 334 8.60 22.96 4.36
CA LEU A 334 8.65 23.78 3.15
C LEU A 334 9.34 23.02 2.00
N GLY A 335 9.27 21.69 2.04
CA GLY A 335 9.83 20.82 1.03
C GLY A 335 11.35 20.87 1.03
N HIS A 336 11.94 21.36 -0.07
CA HIS A 336 13.39 21.41 -0.23
C HIS A 336 14.04 22.62 0.50
N TYR A 337 13.25 23.60 0.94
CA TYR A 337 13.70 24.66 1.87
C TYR A 337 13.86 24.17 3.31
N GLY A 338 13.52 22.91 3.56
CA GLY A 338 13.74 22.26 4.83
C GLY A 338 12.53 22.30 5.75
N ARG A 339 12.82 21.89 6.97
CA ARG A 339 11.82 21.54 7.97
C ARG A 339 12.21 22.16 9.31
N THR A 340 11.23 22.67 10.04
CA THR A 340 11.44 23.20 11.39
C THR A 340 10.69 22.38 12.43
N ASN A 341 10.91 22.69 13.71
CA ASN A 341 10.23 22.05 14.84
C ASN A 341 8.90 22.73 15.20
N LYS A 342 8.43 23.70 14.40
CA LYS A 342 7.15 24.38 14.62
C LYS A 342 6.01 23.52 14.10
N SER A 343 4.89 23.46 14.81
CA SER A 343 3.67 22.79 14.33
C SER A 343 3.13 23.49 13.08
N ALA A 344 2.76 22.75 12.05
CA ALA A 344 2.13 23.33 10.88
C ALA A 344 0.66 23.66 11.16
N ASN A 345 0.27 24.91 10.96
CA ASN A 345 -1.11 25.39 11.13
C ASN A 345 -1.69 25.99 9.83
N CYS A 346 -0.85 26.16 8.81
CA CYS A 346 -1.25 26.59 7.48
C CYS A 346 -0.68 25.62 6.44
N VAL A 347 -1.41 25.46 5.34
CA VAL A 347 -0.90 24.82 4.13
C VAL A 347 -1.04 25.78 2.95
N LEU A 348 0.08 26.03 2.27
CA LEU A 348 0.13 26.75 1.01
C LEU A 348 0.00 25.73 -0.12
N VAL A 349 -0.97 25.91 -1.02
CA VAL A 349 -1.21 25.00 -2.14
C VAL A 349 -1.10 25.75 -3.46
N PHE A 350 -0.29 25.21 -4.38
CA PHE A 350 -0.21 25.68 -5.75
C PHE A 350 -1.04 24.77 -6.65
N MET A 351 -1.83 25.35 -7.55
CA MET A 351 -2.67 24.64 -8.51
C MET A 351 -2.46 25.20 -9.92
N ALA A 352 -2.36 24.31 -10.91
CA ALA A 352 -2.36 24.67 -12.31
C ALA A 352 -3.77 24.51 -12.89
N ARG A 353 -4.16 25.46 -13.75
CA ARG A 353 -5.42 25.42 -14.50
C ARG A 353 -5.17 25.81 -15.96
N GLY A 354 -5.67 25.02 -16.90
CA GLY A 354 -5.62 25.36 -18.32
C GLY A 354 -6.42 26.62 -18.62
N ILE A 355 -5.88 27.50 -19.47
CA ILE A 355 -6.55 28.74 -19.89
C ILE A 355 -7.56 28.42 -20.99
N TYR A 356 -7.11 27.73 -22.05
CA TYR A 356 -7.94 27.38 -23.20
C TYR A 356 -8.59 26.00 -23.07
N SER A 357 -8.27 25.25 -22.02
CA SER A 357 -8.71 23.86 -21.84
C SER A 357 -9.17 23.59 -20.41
N PRO A 358 -10.25 22.81 -20.21
CA PRO A 358 -10.90 22.66 -18.90
C PRO A 358 -10.22 21.59 -18.03
N TRP A 359 -8.93 21.74 -17.77
CA TRP A 359 -8.20 20.89 -16.84
C TRP A 359 -7.65 21.70 -15.67
N LYS A 360 -7.53 21.04 -14.51
CA LYS A 360 -6.88 21.59 -13.32
C LYS A 360 -6.30 20.48 -12.47
N PHE A 361 -5.19 20.74 -11.80
CA PHE A 361 -4.61 19.82 -10.81
C PHE A 361 -3.71 20.57 -9.81
N PRO A 362 -3.63 20.10 -8.55
CA PRO A 362 -2.66 20.61 -7.60
C PRO A 362 -1.24 20.27 -8.07
N ILE A 363 -0.31 21.21 -7.95
CA ILE A 363 1.09 21.09 -8.36
C ILE A 363 1.93 20.58 -7.19
N ALA A 364 1.86 21.33 -6.09
CA ALA A 364 2.62 21.12 -4.87
C ALA A 364 1.89 21.77 -3.70
N TYR A 365 2.21 21.30 -2.49
CA TYR A 365 1.76 21.92 -1.26
C TYR A 365 2.91 22.02 -0.26
N PHE A 366 2.85 23.02 0.62
CA PHE A 366 3.88 23.31 1.61
C PHE A 366 3.21 23.58 2.95
N LEU A 367 3.79 23.06 4.03
CA LEU A 367 3.25 23.18 5.38
C LEU A 367 4.02 24.27 6.12
N ALA A 368 3.31 25.26 6.67
CA ALA A 368 3.90 26.42 7.32
C ALA A 368 3.31 26.66 8.71
N HIS A 369 4.07 27.34 9.55
CA HIS A 369 3.60 27.89 10.82
C HIS A 369 3.39 29.40 10.69
N SER A 370 2.14 29.83 10.76
CA SER A 370 1.71 31.23 10.65
C SER A 370 1.99 31.86 9.27
N GLY A 371 1.79 31.05 8.21
CA GLY A 371 1.97 31.45 6.82
C GLY A 371 3.42 31.37 6.34
N VAL A 372 3.62 31.44 5.02
CA VAL A 372 4.96 31.38 4.43
C VAL A 372 5.61 32.77 4.40
N ASN A 373 6.88 32.85 4.81
CA ASN A 373 7.65 34.09 4.73
C ASN A 373 7.77 34.58 3.28
N LYS A 374 7.56 35.88 3.04
CA LYS A 374 7.66 36.54 1.73
C LYS A 374 8.87 36.13 0.88
N THR A 375 10.05 35.95 1.48
CA THR A 375 11.28 35.60 0.74
C THR A 375 11.21 34.16 0.23
N ILE A 376 10.76 33.24 1.09
CA ILE A 376 10.58 31.83 0.71
C ILE A 376 9.43 31.70 -0.28
N LEU A 377 8.33 32.43 -0.08
CA LEU A 377 7.18 32.43 -0.97
C LEU A 377 7.57 32.86 -2.40
N LYS A 378 8.37 33.93 -2.54
CA LYS A 378 8.92 34.35 -3.84
C LYS A 378 9.65 33.18 -4.51
N ASN A 379 10.54 32.52 -3.77
CA ASN A 379 11.34 31.45 -4.36
C ASN A 379 10.47 30.25 -4.72
N LEU A 380 9.49 29.88 -3.88
CA LEU A 380 8.53 28.83 -4.17
C LEU A 380 7.71 29.11 -5.43
N ILE A 381 7.31 30.36 -5.67
CA ILE A 381 6.61 30.76 -6.90
C ILE A 381 7.51 30.49 -8.11
N VAL A 382 8.79 30.90 -8.05
CA VAL A 382 9.76 30.66 -9.13
C VAL A 382 9.97 29.16 -9.35
N ASP A 383 10.19 28.38 -8.29
CA ASP A 383 10.42 26.93 -8.36
C ASP A 383 9.23 26.21 -9.02
N VAL A 384 8.00 26.62 -8.67
CA VAL A 384 6.77 26.07 -9.27
C VAL A 384 6.73 26.35 -10.77
N LEU A 385 7.05 27.57 -11.18
CA LEU A 385 7.03 27.97 -12.59
C LEU A 385 8.11 27.24 -13.38
N GLU A 386 9.33 27.16 -12.86
CA GLU A 386 10.43 26.40 -13.48
C GLU A 386 10.06 24.93 -13.66
N LYS A 387 9.49 24.29 -12.63
CA LYS A 387 9.02 22.90 -12.71
C LYS A 387 7.92 22.69 -13.74
N LEU A 388 7.05 23.69 -13.95
CA LEU A 388 6.02 23.64 -14.99
C LEU A 388 6.62 23.77 -16.39
N PHE A 389 7.60 24.66 -16.58
CA PHE A 389 8.33 24.76 -17.84
C PHE A 389 9.10 23.47 -18.16
N GLU A 390 9.75 22.85 -17.17
CA GLU A 390 10.47 21.57 -17.34
C GLU A 390 9.57 20.44 -17.86
N VAL A 391 8.30 20.38 -17.45
CA VAL A 391 7.35 19.36 -17.93
C VAL A 391 6.64 19.73 -19.24
N GLY A 392 7.01 20.85 -19.85
CA GLY A 392 6.47 21.30 -21.14
C GLY A 392 5.14 22.07 -21.05
N LEU A 393 4.76 22.55 -19.86
CA LEU A 393 3.64 23.47 -19.70
C LEU A 393 4.09 24.92 -19.90
N CYS A 394 3.13 25.80 -20.19
CA CYS A 394 3.38 27.21 -20.46
C CYS A 394 2.57 28.10 -19.51
N PRO A 395 3.03 28.28 -18.25
CA PRO A 395 2.38 29.22 -17.33
C PRO A 395 2.50 30.66 -17.86
N LYS A 396 1.38 31.37 -17.92
CA LYS A 396 1.32 32.78 -18.38
C LYS A 396 0.79 33.74 -17.33
N ILE A 397 0.05 33.23 -16.35
CA ILE A 397 -0.63 34.04 -15.34
C ILE A 397 -0.40 33.38 -13.98
N ILE A 398 -0.08 34.18 -12.97
CA ILE A 398 -0.18 33.81 -11.56
C ILE A 398 -1.35 34.54 -10.90
N VAL A 399 -2.06 33.85 -10.01
CA VAL A 399 -3.20 34.41 -9.27
C VAL A 399 -3.05 34.11 -7.78
N CYS A 400 -3.18 35.14 -6.95
CA CYS A 400 -3.16 35.02 -5.50
C CYS A 400 -4.16 35.97 -4.83
N ASP A 401 -4.35 35.82 -3.52
CA ASP A 401 -5.12 36.76 -2.72
C ASP A 401 -4.35 38.08 -2.46
N GLN A 402 -4.97 38.98 -1.69
CA GLN A 402 -4.38 40.27 -1.29
C GLN A 402 -3.60 40.22 0.03
N GLY A 403 -3.15 39.05 0.49
CA GLY A 403 -2.37 38.91 1.71
C GLY A 403 -1.08 39.74 1.69
N THR A 404 -0.67 40.28 2.83
CA THR A 404 0.53 41.14 2.94
C THR A 404 1.81 40.43 2.48
N ASN A 405 1.95 39.14 2.80
CA ASN A 405 3.06 38.30 2.33
C ASN A 405 3.04 38.14 0.80
N ASN A 406 1.87 37.90 0.22
CA ASN A 406 1.68 37.75 -1.23
C ASN A 406 2.02 39.04 -1.97
N GLN A 407 1.49 40.18 -1.51
CA GLN A 407 1.84 41.50 -2.05
C GLN A 407 3.35 41.76 -1.97
N SER A 408 3.98 41.45 -0.83
CA SER A 408 5.42 41.65 -0.67
C SER A 408 6.26 40.72 -1.55
N ALA A 409 5.82 39.48 -1.77
CA ALA A 409 6.49 38.54 -2.66
C ALA A 409 6.40 39.00 -4.13
N LEU A 410 5.23 39.47 -4.57
CA LEU A 410 5.04 40.03 -5.91
C LEU A 410 5.89 41.28 -6.15
N LYS A 411 5.94 42.21 -5.19
CA LYS A 411 6.84 43.38 -5.26
C LYS A 411 8.30 42.95 -5.38
N SER A 412 8.70 41.88 -4.68
CA SER A 412 10.06 41.33 -4.74
C SER A 412 10.36 40.60 -6.07
N LEU A 413 9.35 40.32 -6.89
CA LEU A 413 9.44 39.86 -8.27
C LEU A 413 9.40 41.03 -9.28
N ASN A 414 9.49 42.27 -8.82
CA ASN A 414 9.38 43.50 -9.62
C ASN A 414 8.01 43.68 -10.30
N VAL A 415 6.94 43.13 -9.71
CA VAL A 415 5.58 43.41 -10.14
C VAL A 415 5.13 44.75 -9.56
N SER A 416 4.68 45.65 -10.43
CA SER A 416 4.15 46.97 -10.08
C SER A 416 2.86 47.25 -10.85
N GLU A 417 2.26 48.42 -10.62
CA GLU A 417 1.07 48.87 -11.34
C GLU A 417 1.37 49.11 -12.83
N ASP A 418 2.51 49.72 -13.14
CA ASP A 418 2.97 49.97 -14.51
C ASP A 418 3.43 48.69 -15.23
N SER A 419 4.01 47.76 -14.46
CA SER A 419 4.45 46.45 -14.96
C SER A 419 3.81 45.33 -14.14
N PRO A 420 2.55 44.94 -14.43
CA PRO A 420 1.82 43.87 -13.74
C PRO A 420 2.29 42.47 -14.19
N PHE A 421 3.58 42.32 -14.44
CA PHE A 421 4.22 41.11 -14.92
C PHE A 421 5.68 41.08 -14.50
N PHE A 422 6.27 39.89 -14.53
CA PHE A 422 7.70 39.68 -14.40
C PHE A 422 8.20 38.74 -15.50
N LEU A 423 9.51 38.74 -15.73
CA LEU A 423 10.16 37.88 -16.71
C LEU A 423 10.86 36.72 -15.98
N LEU A 424 10.63 35.51 -16.46
CA LEU A 424 11.31 34.29 -16.01
C LEU A 424 11.75 33.50 -17.23
N ASN A 425 13.07 33.33 -17.44
CA ASN A 425 13.63 32.65 -18.62
C ASN A 425 13.02 33.19 -19.94
N ASP A 426 13.04 34.50 -20.13
CA ASP A 426 12.44 35.24 -21.26
C ASP A 426 10.91 35.06 -21.44
N ASN A 427 10.25 34.35 -20.52
CA ASN A 427 8.80 34.23 -20.51
C ASN A 427 8.18 35.32 -19.64
N LYS A 428 7.30 36.10 -20.26
CA LYS A 428 6.45 37.08 -19.58
C LYS A 428 5.31 36.38 -18.83
N ILE A 429 5.26 36.60 -17.51
CA ILE A 429 4.26 36.04 -16.60
C ILE A 429 3.51 37.17 -15.94
N PHE A 430 2.21 37.26 -16.19
CA PHE A 430 1.34 38.27 -15.61
C PHE A 430 0.92 37.89 -14.20
N SER A 431 0.80 38.87 -13.32
CA SER A 431 0.30 38.68 -11.96
C SER A 431 -1.07 39.32 -11.81
N LEU A 432 -2.02 38.59 -11.22
CA LEU A 432 -3.37 39.06 -10.94
C LEU A 432 -3.76 38.75 -9.50
N PHE A 433 -4.57 39.61 -8.90
CA PHE A 433 -5.24 39.32 -7.65
C PHE A 433 -6.60 38.67 -7.89
N ASP A 434 -7.08 37.89 -6.92
CA ASP A 434 -8.41 37.31 -6.98
C ASP A 434 -9.50 38.40 -7.02
N VAL A 435 -10.23 38.46 -8.13
CA VAL A 435 -11.22 39.51 -8.40
C VAL A 435 -12.37 39.50 -7.39
N PRO A 436 -12.96 38.34 -7.00
CA PRO A 436 -13.89 38.27 -5.89
C PRO A 436 -13.37 38.88 -4.58
N HIS A 437 -12.09 38.68 -4.24
CA HIS A 437 -11.50 39.34 -3.06
C HIS A 437 -11.45 40.86 -3.22
N LEU A 438 -11.05 41.36 -4.40
CA LEU A 438 -11.07 42.80 -4.70
C LEU A 438 -12.47 43.41 -4.53
N ILE A 439 -13.50 42.76 -5.09
CA ILE A 439 -14.89 43.22 -5.00
C ILE A 439 -15.37 43.23 -3.54
N LYS A 440 -15.04 42.20 -2.77
CA LYS A 440 -15.35 42.16 -1.32
C LYS A 440 -14.70 43.32 -0.57
N SER A 441 -13.42 43.62 -0.86
CA SER A 441 -12.69 44.74 -0.25
C SER A 441 -13.33 46.08 -0.60
N ILE A 442 -13.68 46.31 -1.87
CA ILE A 442 -14.39 47.52 -2.32
C ILE A 442 -15.72 47.66 -1.59
N ARG A 443 -16.54 46.60 -1.55
CA ARG A 443 -17.82 46.60 -0.84
C ARG A 443 -17.65 46.96 0.64
N ASN A 444 -16.67 46.36 1.32
CA ASN A 444 -16.44 46.63 2.74
C ASN A 444 -16.01 48.08 2.98
N ASN A 445 -15.17 48.64 2.10
CA ASN A 445 -14.79 50.04 2.16
C ASN A 445 -15.97 50.98 1.94
N LEU A 446 -16.87 50.67 1.00
CA LEU A 446 -18.10 51.46 0.77
C LEU A 446 -19.09 51.40 1.94
N ILE A 447 -19.09 50.31 2.72
CA ILE A 447 -19.94 50.19 3.93
C ILE A 447 -19.33 50.98 5.08
N ASN A 448 -18.01 50.96 5.24
CA ASN A 448 -17.32 51.50 6.42
C ASN A 448 -16.84 52.94 6.24
N ALA A 449 -16.76 53.45 5.01
CA ALA A 449 -16.18 54.76 4.71
C ALA A 449 -16.95 55.50 3.61
N CYS A 450 -16.90 56.83 3.64
CA CYS A 450 -17.40 57.67 2.55
C CYS A 450 -16.42 57.62 1.38
N PHE A 451 -16.91 57.27 0.20
CA PHE A 451 -16.13 57.29 -1.03
C PHE A 451 -16.13 58.70 -1.62
N ILE A 452 -14.97 59.33 -1.66
CA ILE A 452 -14.79 60.62 -2.34
C ILE A 452 -14.49 60.31 -3.81
N LYS A 453 -15.41 60.67 -4.70
CA LYS A 453 -15.25 60.52 -6.13
C LYS A 453 -15.28 61.89 -6.76
N ASP A 454 -14.12 62.31 -7.27
CA ASP A 454 -13.85 63.64 -7.82
C ASP A 454 -14.02 64.72 -6.74
N GLU A 455 -13.04 65.63 -6.58
CA GLU A 455 -13.12 66.73 -5.61
C GLU A 455 -14.24 67.72 -5.99
N LYS A 456 -15.50 67.36 -5.69
CA LYS A 456 -16.67 68.23 -5.69
C LYS A 456 -17.59 67.93 -4.51
#